data_AF-A0A2I1NB38-F1
#
_entry.id   AF-A0A2I1NB38-F1
#
_cell.length_a   1.000
_cell.length_b   1.000
_cell.length_c   1.000
_cell.angle_alpha   90.00
_cell.angle_beta   90.00
_cell.angle_gamma   90.00
#
_symmetry.space_group_name_H-M   'P 1'
#
loop_
_entity.id
_entity.type
_entity.pdbx_description
1 polymer ?
#
loop_
_entity_poly.entity_id
_entity_poly.type
_entity_poly.pdbx_seq_one_letter_code
_entity_poly.pdbx_strand_id
1 'polypeptide(L)' 'MNNLIVSKKIRNDWGTLTHFCRKNNIKINTFKQVLYGYAKSKKITNLLIKYGYIKSQKDLERL' A
#
# COMPACT_ATOMS: atom_id res chain seq x y z
N MET A 1 6.72 2.37 -11.00
CA MET A 1 5.24 2.46 -10.92
C MET A 1 4.90 3.55 -9.91
N ASN A 2 4.13 4.58 -10.27
CA ASN A 2 3.96 5.76 -9.40
C ASN A 2 3.12 5.41 -8.16
N ASN A 3 3.66 5.57 -6.94
CA ASN A 3 2.96 5.34 -5.66
C ASN A 3 1.62 6.12 -5.54
N LEU A 4 1.48 7.21 -6.30
CA LEU A 4 0.23 7.96 -6.49
C LEU A 4 -0.89 7.10 -7.09
N ILE A 5 -0.56 6.16 -7.98
CA ILE A 5 -1.52 5.25 -8.63
C ILE A 5 -2.08 4.24 -7.63
N VAL A 6 -1.22 3.63 -6.79
CA VAL A 6 -1.65 2.69 -5.75
C VAL A 6 -2.56 3.39 -4.74
N SER A 7 -2.15 4.58 -4.29
CA SER A 7 -2.95 5.40 -3.36
C SER A 7 -4.34 5.71 -3.92
N LYS A 8 -4.41 6.04 -5.23
CA LYS A 8 -5.65 6.36 -5.93
C LYS A 8 -6.55 5.13 -6.10
N LYS A 9 -5.99 3.99 -6.51
CA LYS A 9 -6.72 2.72 -6.62
C LYS A 9 -7.36 2.32 -5.29
N ILE A 10 -6.59 2.35 -4.20
CA ILE A 10 -7.13 2.01 -2.87
C ILE A 10 -8.27 2.96 -2.48
N ARG A 11 -8.17 4.26 -2.79
CA ARG A 11 -9.27 5.20 -2.52
C ARG A 11 -10.51 4.93 -3.38
N ASN A 12 -10.34 4.53 -4.64
CA ASN A 12 -11.47 4.14 -5.48
C ASN A 12 -12.18 2.89 -4.92
N ASP A 13 -11.41 1.90 -4.47
CA ASP A 13 -11.96 0.60 -4.04
C ASP A 13 -12.51 0.64 -2.60
N TRP A 14 -11.94 1.47 -1.72
CA TRP A 14 -12.24 1.49 -0.27
C TRP A 14 -12.72 2.85 0.25
N GLY A 15 -12.85 3.85 -0.62
CA GLY A 15 -13.13 5.24 -0.28
C GLY A 15 -11.92 5.98 0.30
N THR A 16 -11.27 5.42 1.33
CA THR A 16 -10.11 6.05 1.99
C THR A 16 -9.00 5.07 2.34
N LEU A 17 -7.75 5.56 2.37
CA LEU A 17 -6.60 4.78 2.85
C LEU A 17 -6.79 4.37 4.32
N THR A 18 -7.41 5.22 5.14
CA THR A 18 -7.70 4.93 6.55
C THR A 18 -8.64 3.76 6.70
N HIS A 19 -9.70 3.71 5.88
CA HIS A 19 -10.65 2.60 5.91
C HIS A 19 -9.97 1.28 5.52
N PHE A 20 -9.20 1.28 4.43
CA PHE A 20 -8.39 0.13 4.02
C PHE A 20 -7.44 -0.35 5.14
N CYS A 21 -6.69 0.58 5.74
CA CYS A 21 -5.76 0.25 6.83
C CYS A 21 -6.47 -0.32 8.05
N ARG A 22 -7.60 0.28 8.46
CA ARG A 22 -8.41 -0.21 9.59
C ARG A 22 -8.95 -1.61 9.35
N LYS A 23 -9.53 -1.87 8.17
CA LYS A 23 -10.09 -3.18 7.81
C LYS A 23 -9.04 -4.29 7.78
N ASN A 24 -7.79 -3.94 7.46
CA ASN A 24 -6.68 -4.90 7.40
C ASN A 24 -5.77 -4.86 8.67
N ASN A 25 -6.21 -4.17 9.74
CA ASN A 25 -5.49 -4.02 11.00
C ASN A 25 -4.03 -3.54 10.81
N ILE A 26 -3.87 -2.44 10.07
CA ILE A 26 -2.59 -1.78 9.76
C ILE A 26 -2.64 -0.34 10.28
N LYS A 27 -1.54 0.12 10.89
CA LYS A 27 -1.35 1.53 11.24
C LYS A 27 -1.10 2.34 9.96
N ILE A 28 -1.87 3.41 9.75
CA ILE A 28 -1.78 4.23 8.54
C ILE A 28 -0.40 4.82 8.31
N ASN A 29 0.34 5.18 9.37
CA ASN A 29 1.69 5.71 9.25
C ASN A 29 2.67 4.65 8.72
N THR A 30 2.61 3.43 9.25
CA THR A 30 3.39 2.29 8.74
C THR A 30 3.03 1.98 7.29
N PHE A 31 1.74 2.01 6.95
CA PHE A 31 1.29 1.83 5.59
C PHE A 31 1.89 2.87 4.64
N LYS A 32 1.85 4.16 5.00
CA LYS A 32 2.45 5.24 4.21
C LYS A 32 3.95 5.06 4.05
N GLN A 33 4.68 4.74 5.13
CA GLN A 33 6.12 4.50 5.05
C GLN A 33 6.46 3.38 4.06
N VAL A 34 5.70 2.28 4.07
CA VAL A 34 5.91 1.18 3.12
C VAL A 34 5.49 1.57 1.71
N LEU A 35 4.36 2.25 1.56
CA LEU A 35 3.86 2.70 0.27
C LEU A 35 4.81 3.68 -0.43
N TYR A 36 5.50 4.53 0.34
CA TYR A 36 6.47 5.50 -0.20
C TYR A 36 7.91 4.97 -0.28
N GLY A 37 8.15 3.72 0.11
CA GLY A 37 9.47 3.08 0.07
C GLY A 37 10.40 3.43 1.24
N TYR A 38 9.92 4.16 2.26
CA TYR A 38 10.70 4.51 3.45
C TYR A 38 10.85 3.35 4.45
N ALA A 39 10.01 2.32 4.34
CA ALA A 39 10.08 1.13 5.18
C ALA A 39 9.74 -0.13 4.38
N LYS A 40 10.18 -1.30 4.84
CA LYS A 40 9.85 -2.60 4.24
C LYS A 40 8.94 -3.38 5.19
N SER A 41 7.82 -3.91 4.68
CA SER A 41 6.93 -4.77 5.46
C SER A 41 6.33 -5.85 4.57
N LYS A 42 6.73 -7.11 4.79
CA LYS A 42 6.19 -8.27 4.05
C LYS A 42 4.67 -8.37 4.15
N LYS A 43 4.10 -8.08 5.32
CA LYS A 43 2.65 -8.10 5.55
C LYS A 43 1.91 -7.13 4.62
N ILE A 44 2.38 -5.87 4.56
CA ILE A 44 1.74 -4.83 3.74
C ILE A 44 1.98 -5.11 2.25
N THR A 45 3.19 -5.51 1.87
CA THR A 45 3.51 -5.87 0.48
C THR A 45 2.63 -7.03 0.00
N ASN A 46 2.54 -8.12 0.75
CA ASN A 46 1.69 -9.27 0.39
C ASN A 46 0.23 -8.88 0.30
N LEU A 47 -0.23 -7.98 1.17
CA LEU A 47 -1.59 -7.47 1.11
C LEU A 47 -1.84 -6.68 -0.18
N LEU A 48 -0.92 -5.77 -0.54
CA LEU A 48 -1.02 -4.98 -1.76
C LEU A 48 -0.97 -5.87 -3.02
N ILE A 49 -0.16 -6.93 -3.01
CA ILE A 49 -0.12 -7.94 -4.08
C ILE A 49 -1.44 -8.72 -4.14
N LYS A 50 -1.97 -9.15 -2.98
CA LYS A 50 -3.23 -9.90 -2.89
C LYS A 50 -4.42 -9.13 -3.48
N TYR A 51 -4.46 -7.81 -3.29
CA TYR A 51 -5.47 -6.93 -3.89
C TYR A 51 -5.12 -6.47 -5.32
N GLY A 52 -4.00 -6.92 -5.90
CA GLY A 52 -3.60 -6.57 -7.26
C GLY A 52 -3.15 -5.12 -7.44
N TYR A 53 -2.79 -4.42 -6.35
CA TYR A 53 -2.34 -3.04 -6.42
C TYR A 53 -0.89 -2.91 -6.92
N ILE A 54 -0.05 -3.89 -6.59
CA ILE A 54 1.34 -4.00 -7.03
C ILE A 54 1.64 -5.43 -7.48
N LYS A 55 2.68 -5.64 -8.28
CA LYS A 55 3.11 -6.99 -8.72
C LYS A 55 4.16 -7.58 -7.79
N SER A 56 5.01 -6.73 -7.22
CA SER A 56 6.13 -7.15 -6.38
C SER A 56 6.55 -6.06 -5.40
N GLN A 57 7.38 -6.43 -4.41
CA GLN A 57 7.95 -5.46 -3.48
C GLN A 57 8.78 -4.37 -4.18
N LYS A 58 9.42 -4.71 -5.31
CA LYS A 58 10.20 -3.78 -6.13
C LYS A 58 9.36 -2.64 -6.70
N ASP A 59 8.04 -2.80 -6.80
CA ASP A 59 7.15 -1.72 -7.24
C ASP A 59 6.99 -0.61 -6.17
N LEU A 60 7.30 -0.92 -4.91
CA LEU A 60 7.29 0.03 -3.78
C LEU A 60 8.69 0.56 -3.45
N GLU A 61 9.74 -0.12 -3.91
CA GLU A 61 11.10 0.37 -3.80
C GLU A 61 11.23 1.56 -4.75
N ARG A 62 11.24 2.75 -4.16
CA ARG A 62 11.58 3.98 -4.86
C ARG A 62 12.98 3.80 -5.44
N LEU A 63 13.15 4.21 -6.71
CA LEU A 63 14.45 4.59 -7.28
C LEU A 63 15.29 5.33 -6.23
#